data_AF-A0A6V8NJN9-F1
#
_entry.id   AF-A0A6V8NJN9-F1
#
_cell.length_a   1.000
_cell.length_b   1.000
_cell.length_c   1.000
_cell.angle_alpha   90.00
_cell.angle_beta   90.00
_cell.angle_gamma   90.00
#
_symmetry.space_group_name_H-M   'P 1'
#
loop_
_entity.id
_entity.type
_entity.pdbx_description
1 polymer ?
#
loop_
_entity_poly.entity_id
_entity_poly.type
_entity_poly.pdbx_seq_one_letter_code
_entity_poly.pdbx_strand_id
1 'polypeptide(L)'
;PQGGVLSPILSNIYLHYVLDLWFNRKLKKQLKGYAKEIHYADDAIICLQYQADAQRVVEELKGRLSKFGLSLSEEKTRIIEFGRYAQAQARERGKKPDTFDFLGFTHFCDRTRRGKFKVGRRTSRRRFRAKMKAMNGWLKSVRNFFRLRDWWKILVAKLVGHYRYYGVSGNYESIRRFYFRTLNLVFKWINRRSQRKSYTRAGFRQYLECYPLPKPKIYRNLYTLSPLK
;
A
#
# COMPACT_ATOMS: atom_id res chain seq x y z
N PRO A 1 3.35 -0.17 27.58
CA PRO A 1 4.18 0.87 26.91
C PRO A 1 4.23 0.66 25.39
N GLN A 2 3.62 1.57 24.62
CA GLN A 2 3.81 1.60 23.16
C GLN A 2 5.30 1.87 22.88
N GLY A 3 6.05 0.84 22.47
CA GLY A 3 7.50 0.91 22.25
C GLY A 3 8.32 -0.22 22.88
N GLY A 4 7.71 -1.08 23.71
CA GLY A 4 8.38 -2.29 24.19
C GLY A 4 8.59 -3.29 23.05
N VAL A 5 9.79 -3.87 22.93
CA VAL A 5 10.16 -4.84 21.87
C VAL A 5 9.22 -6.05 21.84
N LEU A 6 8.64 -6.42 23.00
CA LEU A 6 7.68 -7.52 23.15
C LEU A 6 6.25 -7.16 22.74
N SER A 7 5.89 -5.88 22.67
CA SER A 7 4.51 -5.44 22.43
C SER A 7 3.92 -5.97 21.12
N PRO A 8 4.64 -5.93 19.97
CA PRO A 8 4.10 -6.46 18.72
C PRO A 8 3.86 -7.98 18.76
N ILE A 9 4.69 -8.71 19.50
CA ILE A 9 4.55 -10.17 19.66
C ILE A 9 3.30 -10.47 20.46
N LEU A 10 3.12 -9.80 21.61
CA LEU A 10 1.95 -9.98 22.46
C LEU A 10 0.65 -9.61 21.74
N SER A 11 0.63 -8.50 21.00
CA SER A 11 -0.53 -8.10 20.19
C SER A 11 -0.88 -9.15 19.13
N ASN A 12 0.11 -9.69 18.42
CA ASN A 12 -0.13 -10.73 17.42
C ASN A 12 -0.63 -12.05 18.05
N ILE A 13 -0.05 -12.49 19.17
CA ILE A 13 -0.52 -13.67 19.89
C ILE A 13 -1.97 -13.47 20.34
N TYR A 14 -2.28 -12.31 20.90
CA TYR A 14 -3.62 -12.00 21.34
C TYR A 14 -4.63 -12.03 20.18
N LEU A 15 -4.33 -11.34 19.07
CA LEU A 15 -5.23 -11.31 17.91
C LEU A 15 -5.36 -12.69 17.25
N HIS A 16 -4.34 -13.53 17.33
CA HIS A 16 -4.42 -14.92 16.86
C HIS A 16 -5.55 -15.70 17.56
N TYR A 17 -5.70 -15.57 18.88
CA TYR A 17 -6.76 -16.26 19.62
C TYR A 17 -8.12 -15.58 19.48
N VAL A 18 -8.14 -14.25 19.50
CA VAL A 18 -9.39 -13.48 19.51
C VAL A 18 -10.03 -13.45 18.13
N LEU A 19 -9.23 -13.28 17.07
CA LEU A 19 -9.67 -13.15 15.69
C LEU A 19 -9.43 -14.43 14.88
N ASP A 20 -8.17 -14.82 14.65
CA ASP A 20 -7.83 -15.85 13.66
C ASP A 20 -8.45 -17.22 14.00
N LEU A 21 -8.22 -17.71 15.23
CA LEU A 21 -8.72 -19.02 15.66
C LEU A 21 -10.24 -19.03 15.77
N TRP A 22 -10.83 -17.95 16.28
CA TRP A 22 -12.28 -17.81 16.36
C TRP A 22 -12.92 -17.81 14.97
N PHE A 23 -12.36 -17.04 14.02
CA PHE A 23 -12.83 -16.98 12.64
C PHE A 23 -12.74 -18.37 11.99
N ASN A 24 -11.58 -19.00 12.05
CA ASN A 24 -11.32 -20.25 11.33
C ASN A 24 -12.05 -21.46 11.93
N ARG A 25 -12.14 -21.57 13.26
CA ARG A 25 -12.73 -22.76 13.91
C ARG A 25 -14.24 -22.67 14.11
N LYS A 26 -14.77 -21.46 14.33
CA LYS A 26 -16.18 -21.23 14.67
C LYS A 26 -16.92 -20.51 13.56
N LEU A 27 -16.54 -19.26 13.28
CA LEU A 27 -17.33 -18.38 12.42
C LEU A 27 -17.45 -18.93 11.00
N LYS A 28 -16.33 -19.37 10.41
CA LYS A 28 -16.26 -19.89 9.05
C LYS A 28 -17.23 -21.04 8.76
N LYS A 29 -17.54 -21.89 9.76
CA LYS A 29 -18.49 -23.01 9.61
C LYS A 29 -19.94 -22.55 9.51
N GLN A 30 -20.24 -21.33 9.96
CA GLN A 30 -21.58 -20.76 9.99
C GLN A 30 -21.86 -19.84 8.80
N LEU A 31 -20.82 -19.49 8.03
CA LEU A 31 -20.90 -18.62 6.86
C LEU A 31 -21.25 -19.43 5.61
N LYS A 32 -21.98 -18.81 4.69
CA LYS A 32 -22.34 -19.43 3.43
C LYS A 32 -21.31 -19.07 2.36
N GLY A 33 -20.96 -20.05 1.52
CA GLY A 33 -20.06 -19.83 0.38
C GLY A 33 -18.63 -19.48 0.79
N TYR A 34 -17.96 -18.68 -0.04
CA TYR A 34 -16.55 -18.34 0.15
C TYR A 34 -16.34 -17.38 1.33
N ALA A 35 -15.46 -17.78 2.26
CA ALA A 35 -15.01 -16.96 3.38
C ALA A 35 -13.49 -17.09 3.58
N LYS A 36 -12.80 -15.95 3.61
CA LYS A 36 -11.35 -15.89 3.84
C LYS A 36 -10.96 -14.67 4.64
N GLU A 37 -10.17 -14.87 5.68
CA GLU A 37 -9.58 -13.81 6.48
C GLU A 37 -8.10 -13.63 6.07
N ILE A 38 -7.67 -12.36 6.06
CA ILE A 38 -6.32 -11.90 5.75
C ILE A 38 -5.97 -10.87 6.82
N HIS A 39 -4.96 -11.18 7.63
CA HIS A 39 -4.59 -10.38 8.78
C HIS A 39 -3.11 -10.01 8.75
N TYR A 40 -2.80 -8.76 9.12
CA TYR A 40 -1.45 -8.22 9.20
C TYR A 40 -1.33 -7.23 10.35
N ALA A 41 -0.59 -7.61 11.39
CA ALA A 41 -0.45 -6.83 12.63
C ALA A 41 -1.84 -6.49 13.23
N ASP A 42 -2.29 -5.25 13.16
CA ASP A 42 -3.60 -4.83 13.67
C ASP A 42 -4.67 -4.67 12.56
N ASP A 43 -4.28 -4.77 11.29
CA ASP A 43 -5.17 -4.58 10.14
C ASP A 43 -5.65 -5.94 9.61
N ALA A 44 -6.97 -6.14 9.54
CA ALA A 44 -7.57 -7.36 8.98
C ALA A 44 -8.56 -7.05 7.85
N ILE A 45 -8.66 -7.99 6.89
CA ILE A 45 -9.67 -8.03 5.84
C ILE A 45 -10.36 -9.39 5.90
N ILE A 46 -11.69 -9.36 5.95
CA ILE A 46 -12.50 -10.57 5.84
C ILE A 46 -13.25 -10.49 4.50
N CYS A 47 -12.94 -11.42 3.60
CA CYS A 47 -13.60 -11.58 2.32
C CYS A 47 -14.75 -12.58 2.47
N LEU A 48 -15.95 -12.15 2.08
CA LEU A 48 -17.19 -12.92 2.21
C LEU A 48 -17.95 -12.88 0.88
N GLN A 49 -18.62 -13.98 0.54
CA GLN A 49 -19.40 -14.08 -0.69
C GLN A 49 -20.72 -13.32 -0.61
N TYR A 50 -21.39 -13.34 0.54
CA TYR A 50 -22.73 -12.78 0.72
C TYR A 50 -22.73 -11.56 1.64
N GLN A 51 -23.54 -10.55 1.29
CA GLN A 51 -23.66 -9.31 2.06
C GLN A 51 -24.25 -9.55 3.45
N ALA A 52 -25.26 -10.43 3.57
CA ALA A 52 -25.87 -10.77 4.85
C ALA A 52 -24.85 -11.35 5.84
N ASP A 53 -23.95 -12.21 5.34
CA ASP A 53 -22.85 -12.76 6.12
C ASP A 53 -21.87 -11.65 6.53
N ALA A 54 -21.59 -10.67 5.67
CA ALA A 54 -20.74 -9.53 6.03
C ALA A 54 -21.31 -8.68 7.16
N GLN A 55 -22.61 -8.39 7.12
CA GLN A 55 -23.30 -7.66 8.19
C GLN A 55 -23.27 -8.45 9.50
N ARG A 56 -23.59 -9.74 9.44
CA ARG A 56 -23.54 -10.63 10.60
C ARG A 56 -22.14 -10.72 11.22
N VAL A 57 -21.10 -10.85 10.39
CA VAL A 57 -19.71 -10.93 10.86
C VAL A 57 -19.28 -9.67 11.58
N VAL A 58 -19.69 -8.48 11.12
CA VAL A 58 -19.37 -7.21 11.80
C VAL A 58 -19.97 -7.19 13.21
N GLU A 59 -21.24 -7.56 13.36
CA GLU A 59 -21.91 -7.60 14.67
C GLU A 59 -21.28 -8.65 15.61
N GLU A 60 -21.03 -9.86 15.10
CA GLU A 60 -20.38 -10.91 15.90
C GLU A 60 -18.95 -10.53 16.29
N LEU A 61 -18.21 -9.85 15.40
CA LEU A 61 -16.87 -9.36 15.69
C LEU A 61 -16.89 -8.25 16.75
N LYS A 62 -17.85 -7.32 16.68
CA LYS A 62 -18.04 -6.28 17.71
C LYS A 62 -18.30 -6.91 19.07
N GLY A 63 -19.23 -7.86 19.15
CA GLY A 63 -19.50 -8.60 20.39
C GLY A 63 -18.33 -9.45 20.87
N ARG A 64 -17.55 -10.03 19.94
CA ARG A 64 -16.35 -10.82 20.25
C ARG A 64 -15.26 -9.93 20.85
N LEU A 65 -14.91 -8.82 20.22
CA LEU A 65 -13.85 -7.92 20.69
C LEU A 65 -14.17 -7.32 22.06
N SER A 66 -15.42 -6.91 22.28
CA SER A 66 -15.85 -6.37 23.58
C SER A 66 -15.62 -7.35 24.74
N LYS A 67 -15.78 -8.66 24.51
CA LYS A 67 -15.52 -9.69 25.54
C LYS A 67 -14.06 -9.79 25.96
N PHE A 68 -13.14 -9.30 25.14
CA PHE A 68 -11.71 -9.28 25.45
C PHE A 68 -11.19 -7.86 25.71
N GLY A 69 -12.09 -6.89 25.95
CA GLY A 69 -11.73 -5.51 26.27
C GLY A 69 -11.25 -4.68 25.09
N LEU A 70 -11.54 -5.10 23.84
CA LEU A 70 -11.25 -4.33 22.65
C LEU A 70 -12.52 -3.74 22.04
N SER A 71 -12.38 -2.55 21.44
CA SER A 71 -13.43 -1.92 20.67
C SER A 71 -13.07 -1.92 19.18
N LEU A 72 -14.06 -2.24 18.35
CA LEU A 72 -13.93 -2.12 16.92
C LEU A 72 -14.00 -0.64 16.53
N SER A 73 -13.04 -0.17 15.74
CA SER A 73 -13.06 1.22 15.27
C SER A 73 -14.15 1.38 14.21
N GLU A 74 -15.26 2.04 14.58
CA GLU A 74 -16.40 2.29 13.68
C GLU A 74 -16.00 3.17 12.48
N GLU A 75 -15.05 4.09 12.66
CA GLU A 75 -14.51 4.92 11.57
C GLU A 75 -13.72 4.10 10.53
N LYS A 76 -13.00 3.06 10.97
CA LYS A 76 -12.14 2.24 10.10
C LYS A 76 -12.87 1.03 9.51
N THR A 77 -13.86 0.52 10.21
CA THR A 77 -14.57 -0.70 9.83
C THR A 77 -15.68 -0.35 8.85
N ARG A 78 -15.63 -0.96 7.67
CA ARG A 78 -16.63 -0.72 6.63
C ARG A 78 -16.81 -1.96 5.77
N ILE A 79 -18.03 -2.23 5.38
CA ILE A 79 -18.37 -3.26 4.40
C ILE A 79 -18.18 -2.63 3.02
N ILE A 80 -17.49 -3.36 2.13
CA ILE A 80 -17.13 -2.86 0.81
C ILE A 80 -17.56 -3.89 -0.21
N GLU A 81 -18.34 -3.46 -1.21
CA GLU A 81 -18.71 -4.33 -2.31
C GLU A 81 -17.49 -4.50 -3.24
N PHE A 82 -16.94 -5.72 -3.29
CA PHE A 82 -15.70 -5.99 -4.01
C PHE A 82 -15.72 -7.36 -4.68
N GLY A 83 -15.39 -7.42 -5.97
CA GLY A 83 -15.34 -8.68 -6.71
C GLY A 83 -15.72 -8.55 -8.18
N ARG A 84 -15.94 -9.70 -8.81
CA ARG A 84 -16.20 -9.83 -10.26
C ARG A 84 -17.41 -9.01 -10.72
N TYR A 85 -18.46 -9.01 -9.89
CA TYR A 85 -19.74 -8.37 -10.19
C TYR A 85 -19.86 -6.94 -9.65
N ALA A 86 -19.01 -6.56 -8.68
CA ALA A 86 -19.10 -5.26 -8.00
C ALA A 86 -19.02 -4.08 -8.97
N GLN A 87 -18.20 -4.20 -10.03
CA GLN A 87 -18.11 -3.14 -11.04
C GLN A 87 -19.37 -3.01 -11.89
N ALA A 88 -20.06 -4.12 -12.21
CA ALA A 88 -21.30 -4.10 -12.98
C ALA A 88 -22.46 -3.58 -12.12
N GLN A 89 -22.62 -4.13 -10.91
CA GLN A 89 -23.65 -3.71 -9.96
C GLN A 89 -23.51 -2.23 -9.57
N ALA A 90 -22.29 -1.73 -9.36
CA ALA A 90 -22.08 -0.30 -9.11
C ALA A 90 -22.54 0.55 -10.30
N ARG A 91 -22.27 0.12 -11.54
CA ARG A 91 -22.68 0.85 -12.76
C ARG A 91 -24.19 0.87 -12.94
N GLU A 92 -24.86 -0.26 -12.71
CA GLU A 92 -26.33 -0.34 -12.73
C GLU A 92 -26.97 0.61 -11.73
N ARG A 93 -26.32 0.80 -10.57
CA ARG A 93 -26.75 1.77 -9.54
C ARG A 93 -26.27 3.20 -9.80
N GLY A 94 -25.63 3.50 -10.92
CA GLY A 94 -25.07 4.83 -11.24
C GLY A 94 -23.90 5.25 -10.33
N LYS A 95 -23.29 4.32 -9.60
CA LYS A 95 -22.20 4.56 -8.63
C LYS A 95 -20.84 4.13 -9.19
N LYS A 96 -19.77 4.65 -8.58
CA LYS A 96 -18.41 4.17 -8.83
C LYS A 96 -18.14 2.92 -7.98
N PRO A 97 -17.40 1.93 -8.50
CA PRO A 97 -17.01 0.77 -7.71
C PRO A 97 -16.15 1.21 -6.53
N ASP A 98 -16.35 0.57 -5.39
CA ASP A 98 -15.61 0.90 -4.18
C ASP A 98 -14.13 0.50 -4.28
N THR A 99 -13.33 1.14 -3.43
CA THR A 99 -11.90 0.88 -3.29
C THR A 99 -11.49 0.91 -1.83
N PHE A 100 -10.42 0.19 -1.49
CA PHE A 100 -9.92 0.17 -0.13
C PHE A 100 -8.41 0.22 -0.04
N ASP A 101 -7.91 0.80 1.04
CA ASP A 101 -6.49 0.88 1.32
C ASP A 101 -6.08 -0.27 2.24
N PHE A 102 -5.05 -1.03 1.87
CA PHE A 102 -4.46 -2.09 2.70
C PHE A 102 -2.97 -2.22 2.39
N LEU A 103 -2.14 -2.30 3.44
CA LEU A 103 -0.66 -2.37 3.35
C LEU A 103 -0.02 -1.29 2.46
N GLY A 104 -0.63 -0.10 2.44
CA GLY A 104 -0.15 1.04 1.66
C GLY A 104 -0.51 1.01 0.17
N PHE A 105 -1.37 0.08 -0.25
CA PHE A 105 -1.95 0.04 -1.59
C PHE A 105 -3.44 0.35 -1.54
N THR A 106 -3.94 1.09 -2.52
CA THR A 106 -5.36 1.13 -2.85
C THR A 106 -5.67 -0.04 -3.77
N HIS A 107 -6.54 -0.94 -3.33
CA HIS A 107 -7.09 -2.06 -4.08
C HIS A 107 -8.41 -1.64 -4.73
N PHE A 108 -8.59 -2.03 -5.99
CA PHE A 108 -9.77 -1.70 -6.80
C PHE A 108 -10.11 -2.84 -7.76
N CYS A 109 -11.38 -2.92 -8.15
CA CYS A 109 -11.81 -3.87 -9.17
C CYS A 109 -11.25 -3.46 -10.54
N ASP A 110 -10.52 -4.36 -11.20
CA ASP A 110 -9.90 -4.12 -12.50
C ASP A 110 -10.09 -5.35 -13.41
N ARG A 111 -9.75 -5.20 -14.69
CA ARG A 111 -9.82 -6.27 -15.69
C ARG A 111 -8.46 -6.52 -16.33
N THR A 112 -8.22 -7.78 -16.66
CA THR A 112 -7.08 -8.17 -17.51
C THR A 112 -7.31 -7.67 -18.94
N ARG A 113 -6.27 -7.70 -19.77
CA ARG A 113 -6.40 -7.39 -21.21
C ARG A 113 -7.39 -8.30 -21.93
N ARG A 114 -7.63 -9.51 -21.39
CA ARG A 114 -8.61 -10.49 -21.89
C ARG A 114 -9.99 -10.35 -21.23
N GLY A 115 -10.28 -9.24 -20.55
CA GLY A 115 -11.58 -8.97 -19.92
C GLY A 115 -11.84 -9.69 -18.59
N LYS A 116 -11.04 -10.69 -18.21
CA LYS A 116 -11.20 -11.41 -16.92
C LYS A 116 -10.96 -10.48 -15.73
N PHE A 117 -11.75 -10.64 -14.67
CA PHE A 117 -11.59 -9.89 -13.42
C PHE A 117 -10.20 -10.10 -12.80
N LYS A 118 -9.63 -9.03 -12.25
CA LYS A 118 -8.45 -9.06 -11.41
C LYS A 118 -8.55 -7.97 -10.33
N VAL A 119 -7.80 -8.15 -9.25
CA VAL A 119 -7.61 -7.10 -8.25
C VAL A 119 -6.54 -6.13 -8.74
N GLY A 120 -6.91 -4.90 -9.07
CA GLY A 120 -5.99 -3.81 -9.37
C GLY A 120 -5.39 -3.24 -8.09
N ARG A 121 -4.12 -2.84 -8.15
CA ARG A 121 -3.41 -2.21 -7.02
C ARG A 121 -2.67 -0.97 -7.49
N ARG A 122 -2.74 0.08 -6.69
CA ARG A 122 -1.87 1.26 -6.84
C ARG A 122 -1.36 1.74 -5.49
N THR A 123 -0.22 2.40 -5.42
CA THR A 123 0.25 3.02 -4.18
C THR A 123 -0.82 3.97 -3.65
N SER A 124 -1.18 3.85 -2.37
CA SER A 124 -2.25 4.66 -1.82
C SER A 124 -1.87 6.15 -1.86
N ARG A 125 -2.85 7.01 -2.15
CA ARG A 125 -2.60 8.45 -2.30
C ARG A 125 -1.99 9.04 -1.03
N ARG A 126 -2.46 8.59 0.14
CA ARG A 126 -1.93 9.00 1.45
C ARG A 126 -0.46 8.64 1.58
N ARG A 127 -0.08 7.37 1.33
CA ARG A 127 1.31 6.92 1.44
C ARG A 127 2.21 7.57 0.39
N PHE A 128 1.71 7.74 -0.84
CA PHE A 128 2.44 8.44 -1.91
C PHE A 128 2.76 9.89 -1.51
N ARG A 129 1.74 10.66 -1.07
CA ARG A 129 1.92 12.05 -0.63
C ARG A 129 2.87 12.15 0.56
N ALA A 130 2.72 11.29 1.56
CA ALA A 130 3.60 11.26 2.72
C ALA A 130 5.06 10.98 2.32
N LYS A 131 5.31 9.98 1.46
CA LYS A 131 6.67 9.65 1.00
C LYS A 131 7.27 10.77 0.15
N MET A 132 6.48 11.41 -0.71
CA MET A 132 6.94 12.57 -1.49
C MET A 132 7.26 13.77 -0.61
N LYS A 133 6.44 14.04 0.44
CA LYS A 133 6.71 15.09 1.43
C LYS A 133 8.01 14.81 2.18
N ALA A 134 8.21 13.57 2.63
CA ALA A 134 9.44 13.14 3.29
C ALA A 134 10.67 13.25 2.37
N MET A 135 10.56 12.83 1.10
CA MET A 135 11.64 12.97 0.12
C MET A 135 12.00 14.44 -0.12
N ASN A 136 11.00 15.31 -0.29
CA ASN A 136 11.22 16.74 -0.46
C ASN A 136 11.87 17.38 0.77
N GLY A 137 11.40 17.02 1.98
CA GLY A 137 11.98 17.50 3.24
C GLY A 137 13.42 17.06 3.42
N TRP A 138 13.72 15.78 3.13
CA TRP A 138 15.08 15.24 3.19
C TRP A 138 16.02 15.89 2.16
N LEU A 139 15.60 16.03 0.90
CA LEU A 139 16.41 16.73 -0.11
C LEU A 139 16.65 18.19 0.29
N LYS A 140 15.64 18.86 0.86
CA LYS A 140 15.78 20.21 1.39
C LYS A 140 16.81 20.26 2.51
N SER A 141 16.83 19.29 3.42
CA SER A 141 17.74 19.28 4.56
C SER A 141 19.18 18.95 4.16
N VAL A 142 19.43 18.04 3.22
CA VAL A 142 20.81 17.63 2.89
C VAL A 142 21.53 18.56 1.90
N ARG A 143 20.79 19.41 1.17
CA ARG A 143 21.32 20.16 0.01
C ARG A 143 22.56 21.02 0.27
N ASN A 144 22.72 21.55 1.49
CA ASN A 144 23.82 22.44 1.88
C ASN A 144 24.84 21.78 2.83
N PHE A 145 24.48 20.65 3.45
CA PHE A 145 25.31 20.02 4.48
C PHE A 145 26.23 18.95 3.92
N PHE A 146 25.83 18.29 2.83
CA PHE A 146 26.56 17.18 2.24
C PHE A 146 26.88 17.45 0.78
N ARG A 147 28.03 16.95 0.32
CA ARG A 147 28.39 17.01 -1.10
C ARG A 147 27.40 16.15 -1.90
N LEU A 148 27.16 16.57 -3.16
CA LEU A 148 26.21 15.90 -4.05
C LEU A 148 26.45 14.38 -4.13
N ARG A 149 27.71 13.96 -4.28
CA ARG A 149 28.11 12.55 -4.38
C ARG A 149 27.70 11.71 -3.17
N ASP A 150 27.73 12.28 -1.97
CA ASP A 150 27.49 11.54 -0.73
C ASP A 150 26.01 11.27 -0.52
N TRP A 151 25.18 12.32 -0.60
CA TRP A 151 23.74 12.12 -0.48
C TRP A 151 23.12 11.47 -1.73
N TRP A 152 23.82 11.44 -2.88
CA TRP A 152 23.39 10.66 -4.05
C TRP A 152 23.29 9.16 -3.75
N LYS A 153 24.25 8.60 -3.00
CA LYS A 153 24.22 7.18 -2.57
C LYS A 153 22.97 6.89 -1.73
N ILE A 154 22.63 7.81 -0.83
CA ILE A 154 21.43 7.71 0.00
C ILE A 154 20.17 7.84 -0.85
N LEU A 155 20.13 8.73 -1.85
CA LEU A 155 19.02 8.86 -2.78
C LEU A 155 18.79 7.55 -3.54
N VAL A 156 19.86 6.94 -4.06
CA VAL A 156 19.80 5.62 -4.72
C VAL A 156 19.17 4.59 -3.78
N ALA A 157 19.66 4.47 -2.55
CA ALA A 157 19.11 3.54 -1.57
C ALA A 157 17.62 3.80 -1.26
N LYS A 158 17.21 5.07 -1.14
CA LYS A 158 15.79 5.45 -0.93
C LYS A 158 14.90 5.07 -2.11
N LEU A 159 15.37 5.25 -3.35
CA LEU A 159 14.65 4.85 -4.55
C LEU A 159 14.53 3.32 -4.64
N VAL A 160 15.63 2.60 -4.44
CA VAL A 160 15.64 1.12 -4.44
C VAL A 160 14.67 0.59 -3.38
N GLY A 161 14.71 1.10 -2.15
CA GLY A 161 13.80 0.71 -1.08
C GLY A 161 12.33 0.96 -1.45
N HIS A 162 12.03 2.09 -2.08
CA HIS A 162 10.67 2.38 -2.57
C HIS A 162 10.21 1.36 -3.62
N TYR A 163 11.06 1.02 -4.60
CA TYR A 163 10.71 0.06 -5.63
C TYR A 163 10.63 -1.38 -5.12
N ARG A 164 11.45 -1.77 -4.14
CA ARG A 164 11.37 -3.11 -3.54
C ARG A 164 10.02 -3.35 -2.87
N TYR A 165 9.45 -2.33 -2.23
CA TYR A 165 8.14 -2.42 -1.59
C TYR A 165 6.97 -2.23 -2.59
N TYR A 166 7.01 -1.16 -3.37
CA TYR A 166 5.89 -0.77 -4.25
C TYR A 166 5.97 -1.34 -5.67
N GLY A 167 7.07 -1.97 -6.05
CA GLY A 167 7.29 -2.61 -7.35
C GLY A 167 6.55 -3.94 -7.49
N VAL A 168 5.23 -3.89 -7.40
CA VAL A 168 4.33 -5.04 -7.57
C VAL A 168 3.54 -4.92 -8.88
N SER A 169 3.16 -6.05 -9.48
CA SER A 169 2.39 -6.06 -10.73
C SER A 169 1.15 -5.17 -10.67
N GLY A 170 0.99 -4.32 -11.70
CA GLY A 170 -0.11 -3.34 -11.80
C GLY A 170 0.19 -1.96 -11.19
N ASN A 171 1.28 -1.82 -10.42
CA ASN A 171 1.64 -0.56 -9.76
C ASN A 171 2.78 0.24 -10.44
N TYR A 172 3.17 -0.13 -11.67
CA TYR A 172 4.30 0.50 -12.38
C TYR A 172 4.13 2.01 -12.53
N GLU A 173 2.92 2.47 -12.85
CA GLU A 173 2.66 3.89 -13.06
C GLU A 173 2.89 4.73 -11.79
N SER A 174 2.59 4.20 -10.60
CA SER A 174 2.85 4.91 -9.35
C SER A 174 4.35 5.03 -9.06
N ILE A 175 5.13 3.95 -9.23
CA ILE A 175 6.59 4.02 -9.03
C ILE A 175 7.29 4.86 -10.10
N ARG A 176 6.77 4.86 -11.35
CA ARG A 176 7.22 5.74 -12.43
C ARG A 176 7.00 7.21 -12.09
N ARG A 177 5.80 7.55 -11.60
CA ARG A 177 5.48 8.90 -11.14
C ARG A 177 6.33 9.33 -9.96
N PHE A 178 6.61 8.42 -9.02
CA PHE A 178 7.51 8.69 -7.89
C PHE A 178 8.91 9.05 -8.37
N TYR A 179 9.46 8.29 -9.32
CA TYR A 179 10.76 8.56 -9.93
C TYR A 179 10.83 9.94 -10.59
N PHE A 180 9.92 10.25 -11.52
CA PHE A 180 9.93 11.55 -12.20
C PHE A 180 9.74 12.73 -11.26
N ARG A 181 8.86 12.60 -10.26
CA ARG A 181 8.72 13.64 -9.23
C ARG A 181 9.98 13.79 -8.39
N THR A 182 10.65 12.69 -8.07
CA THR A 182 11.93 12.72 -7.35
C THR A 182 13.01 13.41 -8.19
N LEU A 183 13.13 13.11 -9.49
CA LEU A 183 14.04 13.80 -10.40
C LEU A 183 13.80 15.31 -10.43
N ASN A 184 12.54 15.75 -10.50
CA ASN A 184 12.20 17.16 -10.47
C ASN A 184 12.59 17.82 -9.13
N LEU A 185 12.42 17.12 -8.01
CA LEU A 185 12.84 17.61 -6.69
C LEU A 185 14.37 17.69 -6.57
N VAL A 186 15.08 16.69 -7.08
CA VAL A 186 16.55 16.66 -7.11
C VAL A 186 17.07 17.85 -7.92
N PHE A 187 16.57 18.03 -9.14
CA PHE A 187 16.92 19.17 -9.98
C PHE A 187 16.63 20.51 -9.29
N LYS A 188 15.47 20.63 -8.63
CA LYS A 188 15.10 21.81 -7.85
C LYS A 188 16.09 22.11 -6.73
N TRP A 189 16.46 21.11 -5.92
CA TRP A 189 17.26 21.34 -4.71
C TRP A 189 18.75 21.47 -4.99
N ILE A 190 19.29 20.79 -6.01
CA ILE A 190 20.66 21.02 -6.48
C ILE A 190 20.82 22.47 -6.94
N ASN A 191 19.84 23.01 -7.67
CA ASN A 191 19.85 24.40 -8.13
C ASN A 191 19.48 25.44 -7.07
N ARG A 192 19.20 25.03 -5.82
CA ARG A 192 18.90 25.91 -4.68
C ARG A 192 19.91 25.74 -3.54
N ARG A 193 21.12 25.30 -3.87
CA ARG A 193 22.25 25.15 -2.94
C ARG A 193 23.11 26.42 -2.85
N SER A 194 23.15 27.21 -3.92
CA SER A 194 24.00 28.39 -4.08
C SER A 194 23.23 29.53 -4.74
N GLN A 195 23.80 30.74 -4.72
CA GLN A 195 23.23 31.93 -5.38
C GLN A 195 23.10 31.77 -6.90
N ARG A 196 23.99 30.97 -7.52
CA ARG A 196 23.92 30.61 -8.95
C ARG A 196 23.35 29.21 -9.15
N LYS A 197 22.62 29.00 -10.25
CA LYS A 197 22.14 27.68 -10.67
C LYS A 197 23.32 26.79 -11.04
N SER A 198 23.36 25.57 -10.51
CA SER A 198 24.44 24.62 -10.78
C SER A 198 24.26 23.84 -12.08
N TYR A 199 23.01 23.58 -12.51
CA TYR A 199 22.72 22.80 -13.70
C TYR A 199 21.58 23.41 -14.53
N THR A 200 21.77 23.44 -15.85
CA THR A 200 20.67 23.52 -16.82
C THR A 200 19.97 22.17 -16.92
N ARG A 201 18.81 22.10 -17.60
CA ARG A 201 18.15 20.80 -17.82
C ARG A 201 19.02 19.85 -18.66
N ALA A 202 19.73 20.37 -19.65
CA ALA A 202 20.64 19.57 -20.47
C ALA A 202 21.82 19.05 -19.65
N GLY A 203 22.47 19.92 -18.86
CA GLY A 203 23.57 19.51 -17.99
C GLY A 203 23.13 18.51 -16.91
N PHE A 204 21.91 18.64 -16.38
CA PHE A 204 21.38 17.64 -15.44
C PHE A 204 21.11 16.28 -16.10
N ARG A 205 20.71 16.26 -17.39
CA ARG A 205 20.57 15.01 -18.15
C ARG A 205 21.92 14.33 -18.34
N GLN A 206 22.95 15.08 -18.75
CA GLN A 206 24.32 14.57 -18.85
C GLN A 206 24.83 14.04 -17.51
N TYR A 207 24.56 14.74 -16.41
CA TYR A 207 24.89 14.24 -15.07
C TYR A 207 24.21 12.90 -14.76
N LEU A 208 22.94 12.72 -15.14
CA LEU A 208 22.22 11.45 -14.97
C LEU A 208 22.73 10.33 -15.88
N GLU A 209 23.41 10.66 -16.99
CA GLU A 209 24.07 9.66 -17.84
C GLU A 209 25.34 9.13 -17.16
N CYS A 210 26.14 10.01 -16.53
CA CYS A 210 27.32 9.60 -15.77
C CYS A 210 26.98 8.93 -14.43
N TYR A 211 25.91 9.40 -13.75
CA TYR A 211 25.50 8.94 -12.43
C TYR A 211 24.02 8.51 -12.43
N PRO A 212 23.68 7.41 -13.10
CA PRO A 212 22.29 7.00 -13.28
C PRO A 212 21.62 6.65 -11.96
N LEU A 213 20.41 7.17 -11.78
CA LEU A 213 19.52 6.74 -10.71
C LEU A 213 18.81 5.44 -11.11
N PRO A 214 18.51 4.56 -10.13
CA PRO A 214 17.79 3.33 -10.40
C PRO A 214 16.43 3.64 -11.03
N LYS A 215 16.19 3.05 -12.20
CA LYS A 215 14.91 3.17 -12.90
C LYS A 215 13.84 2.33 -12.18
N PRO A 216 12.56 2.75 -12.22
CA PRO A 216 11.45 1.99 -11.69
C PRO A 216 11.41 0.57 -12.29
N LYS A 217 11.25 -0.44 -11.44
CA LYS A 217 11.16 -1.85 -11.84
C LYS A 217 10.11 -2.57 -11.02
N ILE A 218 9.43 -3.53 -11.64
CA ILE A 218 8.54 -4.48 -10.94
C ILE A 218 9.41 -5.63 -10.41
N TYR A 219 9.35 -5.84 -9.09
CA TYR A 219 10.09 -6.85 -8.36
C TYR A 219 9.25 -8.08 -8.02
N ARG A 220 7.93 -7.93 -7.86
CA ARG A 220 7.03 -9.02 -7.47
C ARG A 220 5.83 -9.11 -8.39
N ASN A 221 5.60 -10.31 -8.93
CA ASN A 221 4.40 -10.60 -9.68
C ASN A 221 3.30 -11.16 -8.78
N LEU A 222 2.18 -10.45 -8.66
CA LEU A 222 1.03 -10.84 -7.83
C LEU A 222 -0.10 -11.52 -8.61
N TYR A 223 0.08 -11.74 -9.92
CA TYR A 223 -0.90 -12.40 -10.78
C TYR A 223 -0.45 -13.78 -11.26
N THR A 224 0.81 -14.15 -11.03
CA THR A 224 1.25 -15.54 -11.15
C THR A 224 0.59 -16.29 -10.01
N LEU A 225 -0.47 -17.02 -10.34
CA LEU A 225 -1.00 -18.07 -9.47
C LEU A 225 0.20 -18.89 -8.99
N SER A 226 0.43 -18.98 -7.68
CA SER A 226 1.14 -20.16 -7.20
C SER A 226 0.30 -21.33 -7.71
N PRO A 227 0.89 -22.35 -8.36
CA PRO A 227 0.17 -23.59 -8.52
C PRO A 227 -0.25 -23.96 -7.10
N LEU A 228 -1.56 -24.08 -6.90
CA LEU A 228 -2.10 -24.69 -5.69
C LEU A 228 -1.42 -26.07 -5.63
N LYS A 229 -0.48 -26.23 -4.71
CA LYS A 229 0.00 -27.54 -4.31
C LYS A 229 -1.07 -28.21 -3.48
#